data_AF-A0A2T7TQ54-F1
#
_entry.id   AF-A0A2T7TQ54-F1
#
_cell.length_a   1.000
_cell.length_b   1.000
_cell.length_c   1.000
_cell.angle_alpha   90.00
_cell.angle_beta   90.00
_cell.angle_gamma   90.00
#
_symmetry.space_group_name_H-M   'P 1'
#
loop_
_entity.id
_entity.type
_entity.pdbx_description
1 polymer ?
#
loop_
_entity_poly.entity_id
_entity_poly.type
_entity_poly.pdbx_seq_one_letter_code
_entity_poly.pdbx_strand_id
1 'polypeptide(L)'
;EEAAQGYALACQARPRSDLCISVANPRQFAEPRRLDATVHRIAALCDDVIHLTLALPPDTPLDYAPGQYMNVVLPDGATRSFSMASAPAGNLVDFHVRRIPGGRYTDQWLGQARPGAALEIEAPLGVFSYHEEDWRPMIMMATGTGIAPIKAILESLLDNDDCPPVT
;
A
#
# COMPACT_ATOMS: atom_id res chain seq x y z
N GLU A 1 6.52 2.63 26.60
CA GLU A 1 6.01 1.46 27.35
C GLU A 1 6.37 0.15 26.65
N GLU A 2 6.14 0.02 25.33
CA GLU A 2 6.48 -1.19 24.54
C GLU A 2 7.97 -1.59 24.60
N ALA A 3 8.90 -0.63 24.59
CA ALA A 3 10.33 -0.92 24.70
C ALA A 3 10.71 -1.58 26.05
N ALA A 4 10.04 -1.20 27.14
CA ALA A 4 10.25 -1.83 28.45
C ALA A 4 9.66 -3.25 28.52
N GLN A 5 8.75 -3.58 27.60
CA GLN A 5 8.14 -4.90 27.43
C GLN A 5 8.91 -5.79 26.44
N GLY A 6 10.06 -5.32 25.91
CA GLY A 6 10.92 -6.10 25.01
C GLY A 6 10.63 -5.92 23.51
N TYR A 7 9.72 -5.03 23.13
CA TYR A 7 9.51 -4.69 21.72
C TYR A 7 10.61 -3.76 21.20
N ALA A 8 10.96 -3.92 19.93
CA ALA A 8 11.93 -3.07 19.25
C ALA A 8 11.51 -2.82 17.79
N LEU A 9 11.80 -1.63 17.29
CA LEU A 9 11.65 -1.32 15.87
C LEU A 9 12.85 -1.88 15.11
N ALA A 10 12.65 -2.93 14.32
CA ALA A 10 13.75 -3.58 13.58
C ALA A 10 14.51 -2.60 12.66
N CYS A 11 13.86 -1.55 12.16
CA CYS A 11 14.48 -0.52 11.33
C CYS A 11 15.38 0.48 12.09
N GLN A 12 15.35 0.48 13.43
CA GLN A 12 16.14 1.39 14.27
C GLN A 12 17.07 0.65 15.23
N ALA A 13 16.66 -0.53 15.71
CA ALA A 13 17.39 -1.32 16.68
C ALA A 13 18.67 -1.90 16.06
N ARG A 14 19.78 -1.86 16.82
CA ARG A 14 21.05 -2.46 16.43
C ARG A 14 21.41 -3.54 17.45
N PRO A 15 21.63 -4.81 17.04
CA PRO A 15 22.03 -5.86 17.97
C PRO A 15 23.38 -5.53 18.59
N ARG A 16 23.52 -5.74 19.92
CA ARG A 16 24.79 -5.59 20.66
C ARG A 16 25.39 -6.92 21.12
N SER A 17 24.62 -7.99 20.99
CA SER A 17 24.98 -9.37 21.28
C SER A 17 24.06 -10.28 20.46
N ASP A 18 24.30 -11.58 20.53
CA ASP A 18 23.36 -12.58 20.05
C ASP A 18 22.00 -12.40 20.74
N LEU A 19 20.93 -12.52 19.95
CA LEU A 19 19.56 -12.35 20.41
C LEU A 19 18.61 -13.22 19.61
N CYS A 20 17.46 -13.54 20.20
CA CYS A 20 16.35 -14.21 19.55
C CYS A 20 15.20 -13.21 19.35
N ILE A 21 14.64 -13.15 18.14
CA ILE A 21 13.54 -12.24 17.81
C ILE A 21 12.26 -13.07 17.67
N SER A 22 11.25 -12.71 18.43
CA SER A 22 9.87 -13.16 18.17
C SER A 22 9.22 -12.18 17.20
N VAL A 23 8.74 -12.67 16.07
CA VAL A 23 7.95 -11.89 15.11
C VAL A 23 6.49 -12.32 15.19
N ALA A 24 5.59 -11.34 15.32
CA ALA A 24 4.16 -11.61 15.31
C ALA A 24 3.74 -12.02 13.89
N ASN A 25 3.36 -13.28 13.74
CA ASN A 25 2.74 -13.89 12.57
C ASN A 25 3.45 -13.63 11.21
N PRO A 26 4.43 -14.46 10.81
CA PRO A 26 5.14 -14.29 9.56
C PRO A 26 4.27 -14.81 8.40
N ARG A 27 3.19 -14.09 8.05
CA ARG A 27 2.59 -14.28 6.73
C ARG A 27 3.66 -13.89 5.72
N GLN A 28 4.03 -14.84 4.87
CA GLN A 28 5.03 -14.60 3.85
C GLN A 28 4.38 -13.86 2.69
N PHE A 29 4.87 -12.66 2.39
CA PHE A 29 4.46 -11.87 1.24
C PHE A 29 5.52 -11.97 0.14
N ALA A 30 5.14 -11.60 -1.08
CA ALA A 30 6.10 -11.48 -2.17
C ALA A 30 7.20 -10.47 -1.83
N GLU A 31 8.43 -10.76 -2.24
CA GLU A 31 9.57 -9.87 -2.01
C GLU A 31 9.39 -8.55 -2.79
N PRO A 32 9.68 -7.39 -2.16
CA PRO A 32 9.61 -6.11 -2.85
C PRO A 32 10.59 -6.05 -4.02
N ARG A 33 10.14 -5.53 -5.15
CA ARG A 33 10.99 -5.28 -6.33
C ARG A 33 10.71 -3.91 -6.92
N ARG A 34 11.73 -3.36 -7.60
CA ARG A 34 11.58 -2.15 -8.40
C ARG A 34 11.09 -2.51 -9.80
N LEU A 35 10.11 -1.76 -10.29
CA LEU A 35 9.60 -1.88 -11.65
C LEU A 35 9.11 -0.54 -12.17
N ASP A 36 9.10 -0.40 -13.48
CA ASP A 36 8.46 0.73 -14.15
C ASP A 36 6.94 0.59 -14.11
N ALA A 37 6.25 1.71 -13.95
CA ALA A 37 4.82 1.84 -14.09
C ALA A 37 4.49 3.08 -14.92
N THR A 38 3.27 3.14 -15.45
CA THR A 38 2.78 4.29 -16.21
C THR A 38 1.52 4.84 -15.57
N VAL A 39 1.40 6.17 -15.49
CA VAL A 39 0.14 6.81 -15.11
C VAL A 39 -0.93 6.45 -16.15
N HIS A 40 -1.91 5.65 -15.77
CA HIS A 40 -3.04 5.30 -16.63
C HIS A 40 -4.11 6.39 -16.58
N ARG A 41 -4.47 6.83 -15.36
CA ARG A 41 -5.53 7.82 -15.15
C ARG A 41 -5.26 8.65 -13.89
N ILE A 42 -5.64 9.92 -13.96
CA ILE A 42 -5.71 10.82 -12.81
C ILE A 42 -7.10 11.44 -12.81
N ALA A 43 -7.87 11.26 -11.75
CA ALA A 43 -9.19 11.86 -11.58
C ALA A 43 -9.33 12.48 -10.19
N ALA A 44 -10.05 13.60 -10.06
CA ALA A 44 -10.40 14.12 -8.75
C ALA A 44 -11.55 13.29 -8.15
N LEU A 45 -11.41 12.90 -6.88
CA LEU A 45 -12.51 12.34 -6.08
C LEU A 45 -13.19 13.44 -5.27
N CYS A 46 -12.40 14.37 -4.75
CA CYS A 46 -12.86 15.60 -4.09
C CYS A 46 -11.77 16.68 -4.17
N ASP A 47 -11.94 17.78 -3.42
CA ASP A 47 -11.05 18.94 -3.46
C ASP A 47 -9.59 18.61 -3.10
N ASP A 48 -9.34 17.72 -2.14
CA ASP A 48 -7.98 17.37 -1.72
C ASP A 48 -7.63 15.90 -1.93
N VAL A 49 -8.48 15.10 -2.59
CA VAL A 49 -8.18 13.68 -2.90
C VAL A 49 -8.36 13.39 -4.37
N ILE A 50 -7.42 12.66 -4.92
CA ILE A 50 -7.42 12.17 -6.29
C ILE A 50 -7.37 10.64 -6.32
N HIS A 51 -7.99 10.09 -7.36
CA HIS A 51 -7.86 8.71 -7.77
C HIS A 51 -6.76 8.63 -8.82
N LEU A 52 -5.65 8.03 -8.45
CA LEU A 52 -4.55 7.70 -9.36
C LEU A 52 -4.67 6.23 -9.73
N THR A 53 -4.67 5.92 -11.02
CA THR A 53 -4.56 4.55 -11.53
C THR A 53 -3.21 4.42 -12.22
N LEU A 54 -2.41 3.45 -11.80
CA LEU A 54 -1.16 3.06 -12.43
C LEU A 54 -1.34 1.81 -13.26
N ALA A 55 -0.73 1.76 -14.44
CA ALA A 55 -0.58 0.56 -15.25
C ALA A 55 0.79 -0.05 -15.02
N LEU A 56 0.81 -1.31 -14.59
CA LEU A 56 1.99 -2.14 -14.48
C LEU A 56 2.30 -2.80 -15.83
N PRO A 57 3.56 -3.21 -16.09
CA PRO A 57 3.92 -3.91 -17.32
C PRO A 57 3.13 -5.22 -17.42
N PRO A 58 2.49 -5.54 -18.57
CA PRO A 58 1.62 -6.71 -18.71
C PRO A 58 2.30 -8.04 -18.34
N ASP A 59 3.58 -8.18 -18.67
CA ASP A 59 4.37 -9.39 -18.42
C ASP A 59 5.02 -9.42 -17.02
N THR A 60 4.68 -8.44 -16.17
CA THR A 60 5.25 -8.28 -14.83
C THR A 60 4.11 -8.22 -13.81
N PRO A 61 3.36 -9.33 -13.61
CA PRO A 61 2.29 -9.37 -12.63
C PRO A 61 2.83 -9.08 -11.23
N LEU A 62 2.14 -8.23 -10.49
CA LEU A 62 2.52 -7.91 -9.12
C LEU A 62 1.56 -8.63 -8.17
N ASP A 63 2.12 -9.61 -7.46
CA ASP A 63 1.41 -10.30 -6.39
C ASP A 63 1.48 -9.44 -5.12
N TYR A 64 0.35 -8.84 -4.74
CA TYR A 64 0.23 -8.06 -3.51
C TYR A 64 -1.03 -8.47 -2.75
N ALA A 65 -0.94 -8.49 -1.43
CA ALA A 65 -2.09 -8.69 -0.58
C ALA A 65 -2.89 -7.37 -0.45
N PRO A 66 -4.22 -7.40 -0.54
CA PRO A 66 -5.05 -6.23 -0.23
C PRO A 66 -4.70 -5.66 1.15
N GLY A 67 -4.48 -4.34 1.20
CA GLY A 67 -4.01 -3.63 2.40
C GLY A 67 -2.54 -3.19 2.34
N GLN A 68 -1.72 -3.81 1.49
CA GLN A 68 -0.34 -3.42 1.26
C GLN A 68 -0.22 -2.04 0.60
N TYR A 69 1.02 -1.51 0.54
CA TYR A 69 1.34 -0.26 -0.12
C TYR A 69 2.48 -0.42 -1.13
N MET A 70 2.65 0.61 -1.96
CA MET A 70 3.79 0.75 -2.88
C MET A 70 4.55 2.04 -2.58
N ASN A 71 5.85 2.03 -2.82
CA ASN A 71 6.63 3.24 -2.89
C ASN A 71 6.66 3.72 -4.34
N VAL A 72 6.41 5.01 -4.57
CA VAL A 72 6.81 5.65 -5.83
C VAL A 72 8.16 6.31 -5.64
N VAL A 73 9.08 6.04 -6.56
CA VAL A 73 10.46 6.53 -6.57
C VAL A 73 10.53 7.79 -7.42
N LEU A 74 11.00 8.89 -6.83
CA LEU A 74 11.23 10.15 -7.53
C LEU A 74 12.60 10.17 -8.23
N PRO A 75 12.82 11.06 -9.22
CA PRO A 75 14.11 11.15 -9.93
C PRO A 75 15.33 11.42 -9.03
N ASP A 76 15.13 12.01 -7.85
CA ASP A 76 16.19 12.25 -6.86
C ASP A 76 16.43 11.06 -5.91
N GLY A 77 15.73 9.94 -6.14
CA GLY A 77 15.80 8.71 -5.34
C GLY A 77 14.92 8.73 -4.08
N ALA A 78 14.24 9.84 -3.77
CA ALA A 78 13.32 9.87 -2.64
C ALA A 78 12.06 9.04 -2.93
N THR A 79 11.54 8.36 -1.92
CA THR A 79 10.34 7.53 -2.05
C THR A 79 9.13 8.12 -1.32
N ARG A 80 7.93 7.81 -1.81
CA ARG A 80 6.67 8.08 -1.11
C ARG A 80 5.75 6.88 -1.17
N SER A 81 5.23 6.52 -0.01
CA SER A 81 4.37 5.35 0.16
C SER A 81 2.91 5.70 -0.10
N PHE A 82 2.23 4.89 -0.90
CA PHE A 82 0.80 4.96 -1.14
C PHE A 82 0.19 3.57 -1.01
N SER A 83 -0.79 3.43 -0.12
CA SER A 83 -1.57 2.21 0.00
C SER A 83 -2.37 1.96 -1.26
N MET A 84 -2.38 0.70 -1.70
CA MET A 84 -3.18 0.27 -2.83
C MET A 84 -4.66 0.30 -2.43
N ALA A 85 -5.50 0.80 -3.32
CA ALA A 85 -6.92 1.05 -3.10
C ALA A 85 -7.83 0.02 -3.79
N SER A 86 -7.26 -1.00 -4.39
CA SER A 86 -7.94 -2.09 -5.11
C SER A 86 -7.36 -3.44 -4.70
N ALA A 87 -8.14 -4.50 -4.80
CA ALA A 87 -7.60 -5.86 -4.82
C ALA A 87 -6.83 -6.12 -6.14
N PRO A 88 -5.88 -7.08 -6.19
CA PRO A 88 -5.19 -7.43 -7.43
C PRO A 88 -6.17 -7.86 -8.54
N ALA A 89 -6.22 -7.08 -9.62
CA ALA A 89 -7.06 -7.37 -10.78
C ALA A 89 -6.38 -6.90 -12.07
N GLY A 90 -5.76 -7.84 -12.80
CA GLY A 90 -5.00 -7.52 -14.01
C GLY A 90 -3.74 -6.70 -13.71
N ASN A 91 -3.47 -5.68 -14.54
CA ASN A 91 -2.26 -4.85 -14.44
C ASN A 91 -2.53 -3.39 -14.03
N LEU A 92 -3.74 -3.07 -13.59
CA LEU A 92 -4.08 -1.74 -13.09
C LEU A 92 -4.11 -1.76 -11.57
N VAL A 93 -3.56 -0.71 -10.96
CA VAL A 93 -3.61 -0.54 -9.51
C VAL A 93 -4.08 0.86 -9.17
N ASP A 94 -5.04 0.92 -8.27
CA ASP A 94 -5.66 2.17 -7.82
C ASP A 94 -5.05 2.70 -6.54
N PHE A 95 -5.05 4.02 -6.41
CA PHE A 95 -4.59 4.74 -5.22
C PHE A 95 -5.51 5.93 -4.93
N HIS A 96 -5.76 6.18 -3.65
CA HIS A 96 -6.36 7.43 -3.19
C HIS A 96 -5.26 8.32 -2.59
N VAL A 97 -4.91 9.38 -3.30
CA VAL A 97 -3.79 10.24 -2.94
C VAL A 97 -4.31 11.59 -2.46
N ARG A 98 -3.93 11.97 -1.24
CA ARG A 98 -4.27 13.29 -0.69
C ARG A 98 -3.31 14.33 -1.23
N ARG A 99 -3.81 15.40 -1.84
CA ARG A 99 -3.03 16.56 -2.25
C ARG A 99 -2.58 17.35 -1.02
N ILE A 100 -1.27 17.42 -0.81
CA ILE A 100 -0.66 18.28 0.19
C ILE A 100 -0.15 19.55 -0.50
N PRO A 101 -0.71 20.74 -0.22
CA PRO A 101 -0.25 22.00 -0.81
C PRO A 101 1.24 22.23 -0.58
N GLY A 102 2.00 22.55 -1.64
CA GLY A 102 3.46 22.70 -1.57
C GLY A 102 4.21 21.37 -1.38
N GLY A 103 3.51 20.25 -1.37
CA GLY A 103 4.07 18.92 -1.20
C GLY A 103 4.90 18.51 -2.42
N ARG A 104 6.14 18.09 -2.18
CA ARG A 104 7.10 17.65 -3.22
C ARG A 104 6.55 16.58 -4.16
N TYR A 105 5.65 15.74 -3.67
CA TYR A 105 5.13 14.61 -4.44
C TYR A 105 3.78 14.91 -5.08
N THR A 106 2.76 15.15 -4.26
CA THR A 106 1.37 15.22 -4.71
C THR A 106 1.04 16.51 -5.44
N ASP A 107 1.76 17.60 -5.15
CA ASP A 107 1.53 18.90 -5.77
C ASP A 107 2.50 19.12 -6.93
N GLN A 108 3.79 18.89 -6.71
CA GLN A 108 4.80 19.14 -7.74
C GLN A 108 4.84 18.03 -8.80
N TRP A 109 5.16 16.79 -8.43
CA TRP A 109 5.27 15.71 -9.40
C TRP A 109 3.92 15.35 -10.00
N LEU A 110 2.94 15.06 -9.15
CA LEU A 110 1.64 14.57 -9.60
C LEU A 110 0.75 15.65 -10.21
N GLY A 111 0.89 16.91 -9.80
CA GLY A 111 0.21 18.05 -10.45
C GLY A 111 0.67 18.27 -11.89
N GLN A 112 1.91 17.88 -12.21
CA GLN A 112 2.48 17.97 -13.56
C GLN A 112 2.29 16.68 -14.37
N ALA A 113 2.10 15.54 -13.69
CA ALA A 113 1.88 14.26 -14.34
C ALA A 113 0.62 14.25 -15.22
N ARG A 114 0.67 13.46 -16.30
CA ARG A 114 -0.43 13.22 -17.23
C ARG A 114 -0.50 11.73 -17.54
N PRO A 115 -1.65 11.20 -17.99
CA PRO A 115 -1.71 9.84 -18.53
C PRO A 115 -0.57 9.59 -19.54
N GLY A 116 0.08 8.45 -19.42
CA GLY A 116 1.28 8.09 -20.19
C GLY A 116 2.61 8.45 -19.53
N ALA A 117 2.63 9.21 -18.43
CA ALA A 117 3.87 9.51 -17.71
C ALA A 117 4.44 8.26 -17.05
N ALA A 118 5.72 7.98 -17.27
CA ALA A 118 6.44 6.88 -16.64
C ALA A 118 6.94 7.26 -15.24
N LEU A 119 7.02 6.26 -14.36
CA LEU A 119 7.57 6.35 -13.02
C LEU A 119 8.14 4.99 -12.59
N GLU A 120 9.08 5.01 -11.66
CA GLU A 120 9.57 3.80 -11.00
C GLU A 120 8.81 3.61 -9.68
N ILE A 121 8.44 2.37 -9.39
CA ILE A 121 7.82 1.97 -8.12
C ILE A 121 8.62 0.86 -7.45
N GLU A 122 8.44 0.71 -6.14
CA GLU A 122 8.93 -0.42 -5.35
C GLU A 122 7.74 -1.06 -4.61
N ALA A 123 7.49 -2.34 -4.90
CA ALA A 123 6.29 -3.04 -4.44
C ALA A 123 6.45 -4.59 -4.48
N PRO A 124 5.61 -5.34 -3.73
CA PRO A 124 4.71 -4.84 -2.70
C PRO A 124 5.45 -4.54 -1.39
N LEU A 125 4.87 -3.68 -0.54
CA LEU A 125 5.42 -3.34 0.77
C LEU A 125 4.33 -3.36 1.85
N GLY A 126 4.75 -3.58 3.09
CA GLY A 126 3.87 -3.61 4.26
C GLY A 126 3.27 -4.99 4.52
N VAL A 127 2.77 -5.16 5.74
CA VAL A 127 2.20 -6.43 6.24
C VAL A 127 0.72 -6.31 6.63
N PHE A 128 0.14 -5.11 6.52
CA PHE A 128 -1.27 -4.89 6.78
C PHE A 128 -2.10 -5.58 5.70
N SER A 129 -2.80 -6.64 6.08
CA SER A 129 -3.64 -7.44 5.18
C SER A 129 -4.73 -8.16 5.96
N TYR A 130 -5.75 -8.67 5.27
CA TYR A 130 -6.75 -9.56 5.86
C TYR A 130 -6.16 -10.95 6.15
N HIS A 131 -6.50 -11.51 7.31
CA HIS A 131 -6.06 -12.83 7.73
C HIS A 131 -7.17 -13.85 7.46
N GLU A 132 -7.07 -14.59 6.36
CA GLU A 132 -8.10 -15.54 5.90
C GLU A 132 -8.40 -16.66 6.91
N GLU A 133 -7.43 -17.02 7.75
CA GLU A 133 -7.60 -18.06 8.78
C GLU A 133 -8.29 -17.54 10.06
N ASP A 134 -8.56 -16.24 10.16
CA ASP A 134 -9.18 -15.60 11.32
C ASP A 134 -10.67 -15.32 11.09
N TRP A 135 -11.50 -16.16 11.70
CA TRP A 135 -12.96 -16.16 11.54
C TRP A 135 -13.69 -15.17 12.45
N ARG A 136 -12.95 -14.36 13.20
CA ARG A 136 -13.55 -13.41 14.15
C ARG A 136 -14.16 -12.21 13.40
N PRO A 137 -15.27 -11.63 13.89
CA PRO A 137 -15.82 -10.41 13.32
C PRO A 137 -14.78 -9.29 13.26
N MET A 138 -14.78 -8.54 12.14
CA MET A 138 -13.83 -7.47 11.88
C MET A 138 -14.46 -6.10 12.12
N ILE A 139 -13.69 -5.18 12.68
CA ILE A 139 -14.02 -3.75 12.72
C ILE A 139 -13.00 -3.02 11.85
N MET A 140 -13.47 -2.33 10.83
CA MET A 140 -12.63 -1.57 9.89
C MET A 140 -12.87 -0.08 10.06
N MET A 141 -11.85 0.65 10.50
CA MET A 141 -11.93 2.08 10.75
C MET A 141 -10.89 2.84 9.92
N ALA A 142 -11.35 3.81 9.13
CA ALA A 142 -10.50 4.67 8.34
C ALA A 142 -10.87 6.15 8.51
N THR A 143 -9.87 7.01 8.29
CA THR A 143 -10.05 8.45 8.16
C THR A 143 -9.29 8.96 6.94
N GLY A 144 -9.90 9.86 6.16
CA GLY A 144 -9.28 10.41 4.95
C GLY A 144 -8.88 9.31 3.96
N THR A 145 -7.68 9.43 3.37
CA THR A 145 -7.15 8.42 2.43
C THR A 145 -6.76 7.09 3.07
N GLY A 146 -6.86 6.96 4.40
CA GLY A 146 -6.74 5.68 5.09
C GLY A 146 -7.82 4.65 4.67
N ILE A 147 -8.85 5.09 3.94
CA ILE A 147 -9.85 4.20 3.34
C ILE A 147 -9.28 3.35 2.19
N ALA A 148 -8.18 3.75 1.54
CA ALA A 148 -7.61 3.01 0.41
C ALA A 148 -7.31 1.53 0.74
N PRO A 149 -6.47 1.19 1.74
CA PRO A 149 -6.17 -0.21 2.04
C PRO A 149 -7.40 -0.97 2.56
N ILE A 150 -8.32 -0.29 3.27
CA ILE A 150 -9.58 -0.88 3.73
C ILE A 150 -10.48 -1.25 2.55
N LYS A 151 -10.63 -0.35 1.58
CA LYS A 151 -11.38 -0.63 0.35
C LYS A 151 -10.81 -1.83 -0.39
N ALA A 152 -9.49 -1.91 -0.55
CA ALA A 152 -8.84 -3.06 -1.19
C ALA A 152 -9.20 -4.38 -0.49
N ILE A 153 -9.12 -4.39 0.85
CA ILE A 153 -9.49 -5.56 1.65
C ILE A 153 -10.98 -5.89 1.46
N LEU A 154 -11.87 -4.92 1.63
CA LEU A 154 -13.31 -5.15 1.48
C LEU A 154 -13.67 -5.68 0.09
N GLU A 155 -13.08 -5.14 -0.97
CA GLU A 155 -13.29 -5.63 -2.35
C GLU A 155 -12.86 -7.09 -2.51
N SER A 156 -11.76 -7.50 -1.86
CA SER A 156 -11.33 -8.90 -1.89
C SER A 156 -12.26 -9.86 -1.12
N LEU A 157 -13.14 -9.33 -0.27
CA LEU A 157 -14.07 -10.09 0.57
C LEU A 157 -15.50 -10.14 -0.01
N LEU A 158 -15.86 -9.27 -0.96
CA LEU A 158 -17.24 -9.13 -1.45
C LEU A 158 -17.83 -10.43 -2.02
N ASP A 159 -17.00 -11.25 -2.66
CA ASP A 159 -17.40 -12.52 -3.28
C ASP A 159 -17.07 -13.74 -2.41
N ASN A 160 -16.70 -13.55 -1.14
CA ASN A 160 -16.35 -14.61 -0.22
C ASN A 160 -17.51 -14.95 0.72
N ASP A 161 -18.21 -16.06 0.44
CA ASP A 161 -19.33 -16.57 1.26
C ASP A 161 -18.93 -16.88 2.71
N ASP A 162 -17.64 -17.14 2.95
CA ASP A 162 -17.06 -17.45 4.25
C ASP A 162 -16.51 -16.19 4.97
N CYS A 163 -16.72 -14.99 4.42
CA CYS A 163 -16.27 -13.74 5.02
C CYS A 163 -16.93 -13.53 6.41
N PRO A 164 -16.14 -13.30 7.48
CA PRO A 164 -16.72 -12.98 8.77
C PRO A 164 -17.44 -11.62 8.73
N PRO A 165 -18.38 -11.36 9.65
CA PRO A 165 -19.08 -10.08 9.71
C PRO A 165 -18.10 -8.91 9.80
N VAL A 166 -18.31 -7.89 8.97
CA VAL A 166 -17.50 -6.66 8.96
C VAL A 166 -18.35 -5.47 9.39
N THR A 167 -17.83 -4.67 10.31
CA THR A 167 -18.42 -3.41 10.80
C THR A 167 -17.50 -2.23 10.52
#